data_AF-A0A432U395-F1
#
_entry.id   AF-A0A432U395-F1
#
_cell.length_a   1.000
_cell.length_b   1.000
_cell.length_c   1.000
_cell.angle_alpha   90.00
_cell.angle_beta   90.00
_cell.angle_gamma   90.00
#
_symmetry.space_group_name_H-M   'P 1'
#
loop_
_entity.id
_entity.type
_entity.pdbx_description
1 polymer ?
#
loop_
_entity_poly.entity_id
_entity_poly.type
_entity_poly.pdbx_seq_one_letter_code
_entity_poly.pdbx_strand_id
1 'polypeptide(L)' 'NPNTQKASSALQALGFKVKEADRMLNAINDDTLTTEELIRLALQNK' A
#
# COMPACT_ATOMS: atom_id res chain seq x y z
N ASN A 1 6.66 -7.22 2.07
CA ASN A 1 5.91 -7.95 1.02
C ASN A 1 6.47 -7.56 -0.35
N PRO A 2 6.82 -8.48 -1.26
CA PRO A 2 7.30 -8.10 -2.61
C PRO A 2 6.29 -7.26 -3.41
N ASN A 3 5.01 -7.31 -3.03
CA ASN A 3 3.93 -6.53 -3.63
C ASN A 3 3.81 -5.11 -3.06
N THR A 4 4.48 -4.79 -1.95
CA THR A 4 4.42 -3.46 -1.30
C THR A 4 4.86 -2.35 -2.25
N GLN A 5 5.90 -2.59 -3.05
CA GLN A 5 6.44 -1.59 -3.96
C GLN A 5 5.47 -1.27 -5.11
N LYS A 6 4.80 -2.29 -5.65
CA LYS A 6 3.72 -2.12 -6.65
C LYS A 6 2.52 -1.39 -6.05
N ALA A 7 2.15 -1.72 -4.82
CA ALA A 7 1.06 -1.07 -4.11
C ALA A 7 1.39 0.41 -3.84
N SER A 8 2.64 0.74 -3.48
CA SER A 8 3.08 2.12 -3.27
C SER A 8 2.99 2.93 -4.57
N SER A 9 3.44 2.37 -5.70
CA SER A 9 3.29 3.03 -7.00
C SER A 9 1.83 3.24 -7.41
N ALA A 10 0.94 2.29 -7.12
CA ALA A 10 -0.48 2.42 -7.39
C ALA A 10 -1.14 3.52 -6.52
N LEU A 11 -0.81 3.57 -5.23
CA LEU A 11 -1.29 4.63 -4.33
C LEU A 11 -0.79 6.01 -4.78
N GLN A 12 0.47 6.11 -5.23
CA GLN A 12 1.00 7.35 -5.82
C GLN A 12 0.25 7.78 -7.08
N ALA A 13 -0.09 6.83 -7.96
CA ALA A 13 -0.88 7.09 -9.16
C ALA A 13 -2.33 7.54 -8.83
N LEU A 14 -2.87 7.13 -7.69
CA LEU A 14 -4.15 7.59 -7.15
C LEU A 14 -4.08 8.98 -6.49
N GLY A 15 -2.90 9.60 -6.40
CA GLY A 15 -2.69 10.95 -5.86
C GLY A 15 -2.21 10.99 -4.41
N PHE A 16 -1.90 9.85 -3.79
CA PHE A 16 -1.34 9.80 -2.44
C PHE A 16 0.15 10.17 -2.45
N LYS A 17 0.62 10.82 -1.39
CA LYS A 17 2.05 11.13 -1.26
C LYS A 17 2.83 9.85 -0.99
N VAL A 18 4.04 9.75 -1.54
CA VAL A 18 4.97 8.61 -1.34
C VAL A 18 5.07 8.22 0.14
N LYS A 19 5.35 9.19 1.02
CA LYS A 19 5.47 8.95 2.47
C LYS A 19 4.19 8.43 3.12
N GLU A 20 3.02 8.83 2.60
CA GLU A 20 1.73 8.42 3.12
C GLU A 20 1.40 6.99 2.66
N ALA A 21 1.62 6.71 1.38
CA ALA A 21 1.50 5.37 0.80
C ALA A 21 2.42 4.36 1.52
N ASP A 22 3.70 4.71 1.71
CA ASP A 22 4.65 3.87 2.45
C ASP A 22 4.25 3.68 3.91
N ARG A 23 3.68 4.70 4.58
CA ARG A 23 3.20 4.56 5.96
C ARG A 23 1.99 3.63 6.04
N MET A 24 1.01 3.79 5.15
CA MET A 24 -0.18 2.93 5.09
C MET A 24 0.19 1.48 4.81
N LEU A 25 1.14 1.26 3.90
CA LEU A 25 1.61 -0.06 3.53
C LEU A 25 2.49 -0.70 4.60
N ASN A 26 3.34 0.07 5.30
CA ASN A 26 4.14 -0.44 6.42
C ASN A 26 3.29 -0.78 7.65
N ALA A 27 2.08 -0.22 7.77
CA ALA A 27 1.14 -0.64 8.81
C ALA A 27 0.58 -2.06 8.57
N ILE A 28 0.73 -2.60 7.35
CA ILE A 28 0.24 -3.92 6.97
C ILE A 28 1.39 -4.94 7.11
N ASN A 29 1.41 -5.64 8.24
CA ASN A 29 2.39 -6.70 8.52
C ASN A 29 1.94 -8.07 7.97
N ASP A 30 1.71 -8.13 6.66
CA ASP A 30 1.37 -9.39 6.01
C ASP A 30 2.06 -9.51 4.63
N ASP A 31 3.01 -10.44 4.58
CA ASP A 31 3.84 -10.74 3.42
C ASP A 31 3.15 -11.63 2.37
N THR A 32 1.96 -12.16 2.68
CA THR A 32 1.21 -13.05 1.80
C THR A 32 0.20 -12.32 0.91
N LEU A 33 -0.16 -11.08 1.28
CA LEU A 33 -1.15 -10.29 0.57
C LEU A 33 -0.73 -9.93 -0.86
N THR A 34 -1.72 -9.94 -1.75
CA THR A 34 -1.55 -9.45 -3.12
C THR A 34 -1.43 -7.92 -3.16
N THR A 35 -0.95 -7.40 -4.28
CA THR A 35 -0.88 -5.94 -4.50
C THR A 35 -2.24 -5.26 -4.32
N GLU A 36 -3.31 -5.89 -4.80
CA GLU A 36 -4.66 -5.33 -4.75
C GLU A 36 -5.21 -5.29 -3.32
N GLU A 37 -4.97 -6.35 -2.53
CA GLU A 37 -5.33 -6.40 -1.12
C GLU A 37 -4.56 -5.36 -0.29
N LEU A 38 -3.27 -5.19 -0.55
CA LEU A 38 -2.45 -4.15 0.09
C LEU A 38 -3.00 -2.75 -0.19
N ILE A 39 -3.37 -2.45 -1.45
CA ILE A 39 -3.98 -1.16 -1.82
C ILE A 39 -5.33 -0.99 -1.09
N ARG A 40 -6.17 -2.03 -1.07
CA ARG A 40 -7.49 -1.98 -0.44
C ARG A 40 -7.39 -1.72 1.06
N LEU A 41 -6.48 -2.42 1.74
CA LEU A 41 -6.22 -2.24 3.17
C LEU A 41 -5.58 -0.89 3.48
N ALA A 42 -4.68 -0.40 2.63
CA ALA A 42 -4.09 0.93 2.76
C ALA A 42 -5.16 2.03 2.67
N LEU A 43 -6.12 1.89 1.75
CA LEU A 43 -7.24 2.83 1.60
C LEU A 43 -8.27 2.75 2.73
N GLN A 44 -8.42 1.58 3.36
CA GLN A 44 -9.31 1.39 4.51
C GLN A 44 -8.73 1.96 5.82
N ASN A 45 -7.42 1.98 5.99
CA ASN A 45 -6.73 2.48 7.19
C ASN A 45 -6.55 4.01 7.22
N LYS A 46 -7.59 4.76 6.85
CA LYS A 46 -7.55 6.23 6.74
C LYS A 46 -7.26 6.97 8.04
#